data_AF-A0A3N1L2A3-F1
#
_entry.id   AF-A0A3N1L2A3-F1
#
_cell.length_a   1.000
_cell.length_b   1.000
_cell.length_c   1.000
_cell.angle_alpha   90.00
_cell.angle_beta   90.00
_cell.angle_gamma   90.00
#
_symmetry.space_group_name_H-M   'P 1'
#
loop_
_entity.id
_entity.type
_entity.pdbx_description
1 polymer ?
#
loop_
_entity_poly.entity_id
_entity_poly.type
_entity_poly.pdbx_seq_one_letter_code
_entity_poly.pdbx_strand_id
1 'polypeptide(L)'
;MTYCARYRFKLLSPIQIEKGVPLDLKIPGFSAATVQMGEEVHPIGHWATINIPGFASESEARQAGERLGDALLVVGAVTKFGIDLGMSRSTLQFSDAVCKAVRTETGKSLRSEVHGLMVHEQGAVRIVGMHGRLQGLISLSAFEARLASWACLSSQLTERQRTCAALLNDSFFALQPEGQFVLRVSAVEALCDQAIRDVRYQSAIQELENHLAEQSLDEEVRETLERALGNAKRESLRHAYMTKFRVLRSRAEAKAFDDLYRIRSKFVHDGIGRGRLVEANDAALTLATDLLESELRAQNDLAPRKGP
;
A
#
# COMPACT_ATOMS: atom_id res chain seq x y z
N MET A 1 25.26 -17.08 13.86
CA MET A 1 25.13 -15.74 13.26
C MET A 1 23.66 -15.39 13.24
N THR A 2 23.29 -14.15 13.52
CA THR A 2 21.88 -13.71 13.54
C THR A 2 21.66 -12.61 12.51
N TYR A 3 20.45 -12.55 11.97
CA TYR A 3 20.02 -11.58 10.98
C TYR A 3 19.05 -10.56 11.61
N CYS A 4 19.03 -9.37 11.02
CA CYS A 4 18.14 -8.27 11.38
C CYS A 4 17.32 -7.85 10.17
N ALA A 5 16.01 -7.69 10.37
CA ALA A 5 15.14 -7.01 9.44
C ALA A 5 15.03 -5.54 9.84
N ARG A 6 15.46 -4.63 8.96
CA ARG A 6 15.35 -3.19 9.15
C ARG A 6 14.37 -2.64 8.14
N TYR A 7 13.32 -1.98 8.61
CA TYR A 7 12.37 -1.26 7.77
C TYR A 7 12.55 0.23 7.94
N ARG A 8 12.82 0.95 6.87
CA ARG A 8 12.85 2.43 6.87
C ARG A 8 11.71 2.96 6.02
N PHE A 9 10.92 3.86 6.57
CA PHE A 9 9.72 4.39 5.92
C PHE A 9 9.49 5.85 6.31
N LYS A 10 8.62 6.55 5.58
CA LYS A 10 8.17 7.89 5.95
C LYS A 10 6.81 7.83 6.62
N LEU A 11 6.62 8.70 7.60
CA LEU A 11 5.37 8.99 8.26
C LEU A 11 4.93 10.41 7.92
N LEU A 12 3.66 10.63 7.61
CA LEU A 12 3.17 12.00 7.47
C LEU A 12 3.17 12.72 8.83
N SER A 13 2.81 12.02 9.91
CA SER A 13 2.81 12.53 11.28
C SER A 13 3.83 11.78 12.16
N PRO A 14 4.77 12.48 12.83
CA PRO A 14 5.80 11.82 13.63
C PRO A 14 5.24 11.18 14.92
N ILE A 15 5.95 10.16 15.41
CA ILE A 15 5.68 9.54 16.72
C ILE A 15 6.37 10.37 17.81
N GLN A 16 5.73 10.50 18.98
CA GLN A 16 6.23 11.14 20.20
C GLN A 16 7.37 10.36 20.83
N ILE A 17 8.52 10.31 20.16
CA ILE A 17 9.72 9.68 20.68
C ILE A 17 10.90 10.63 20.50
N GLU A 18 11.85 10.57 21.44
CA GLU A 18 13.07 11.33 21.31
C GLU A 18 13.81 10.90 20.05
N LYS A 19 14.21 11.89 19.25
CA LYS A 19 14.84 11.64 17.98
C LYS A 19 16.16 10.92 18.16
N GLY A 20 16.42 9.92 17.33
CA GLY A 20 17.66 9.18 17.41
C GLY A 20 17.70 8.13 18.53
N VAL A 21 16.74 8.17 19.46
CA VAL A 21 16.66 7.22 20.57
C VAL A 21 15.76 6.05 20.16
N PRO A 22 16.30 4.83 20.02
CA PRO A 22 15.47 3.66 19.77
C PRO A 22 14.63 3.37 21.01
N LEU A 23 13.34 3.14 20.80
CA LEU A 23 12.42 2.67 21.83
C LEU A 23 11.90 1.29 21.48
N ASP A 24 11.72 0.46 22.50
CA ASP A 24 11.11 -0.86 22.33
C ASP A 24 9.69 -0.72 21.79
N LEU A 25 9.37 -1.59 20.83
CA LEU A 25 8.09 -1.64 20.15
C LEU A 25 7.49 -3.05 20.32
N LYS A 26 6.32 -3.12 20.97
CA LYS A 26 5.63 -4.40 21.20
C LYS A 26 4.73 -4.72 20.01
N ILE A 27 5.20 -5.59 19.12
CA ILE A 27 4.43 -6.09 17.97
C ILE A 27 4.15 -7.58 18.15
N PRO A 28 2.88 -8.02 18.20
CA PRO A 28 2.53 -9.44 18.21
C PRO A 28 3.20 -10.20 17.06
N GLY A 29 3.81 -11.35 17.37
CA GLY A 29 4.53 -12.18 16.40
C GLY A 29 6.00 -11.79 16.19
N PHE A 30 6.52 -10.79 16.90
CA PHE A 30 7.93 -10.39 16.86
C PHE A 30 8.52 -10.39 18.28
N SER A 31 9.71 -10.99 18.44
CA SER A 31 10.33 -11.22 19.75
C SER A 31 10.96 -9.96 20.35
N ALA A 32 11.55 -9.11 19.52
CA ALA A 32 12.09 -7.81 19.89
C ALA A 32 12.05 -6.89 18.67
N ALA A 33 11.37 -5.75 18.77
CA ALA A 33 11.42 -4.70 17.76
C ALA A 33 11.75 -3.38 18.42
N THR A 34 12.50 -2.52 17.74
CA THR A 34 12.74 -1.15 18.17
C THR A 34 12.32 -0.17 17.09
N VAL A 35 11.76 0.97 17.48
CA VAL A 35 11.43 2.08 16.58
C VAL A 35 12.29 3.29 16.90
N GLN A 36 12.73 3.99 15.86
CA GLN A 36 13.52 5.20 15.97
C GLN A 36 13.01 6.23 14.95
N MET A 37 12.79 7.47 15.39
CA MET A 37 12.46 8.58 14.51
C MET A 37 13.74 9.20 13.97
N GLY A 38 13.71 9.51 12.67
CA GLY A 38 14.76 10.17 11.91
C GLY A 38 14.34 11.57 11.47
N GLU A 39 14.88 12.01 10.33
CA GLU A 39 14.70 13.36 9.79
C GLU A 39 13.33 13.68 9.24
N GLU A 40 12.98 14.95 9.32
CA GLU A 40 11.95 15.50 8.43
C GLU A 40 12.41 15.35 6.98
N VAL A 41 11.45 15.10 6.09
CA VAL A 41 11.69 14.78 4.70
C VAL A 41 11.01 15.83 3.83
N HIS A 42 11.77 16.44 2.92
CA HIS A 42 11.19 17.28 1.89
C HIS A 42 10.52 16.41 0.80
N PRO A 43 9.34 16.79 0.26
CA PRO A 43 8.56 17.97 0.60
C PRO A 43 7.73 17.84 1.89
N ILE A 44 7.35 16.62 2.30
CA ILE A 44 6.58 16.37 3.52
C ILE A 44 6.91 14.99 4.15
N GLY A 45 6.79 14.92 5.49
CA GLY A 45 6.87 13.70 6.29
C GLY A 45 8.14 13.56 7.13
N HIS A 46 8.28 12.43 7.82
CA HIS A 46 9.38 12.12 8.73
C HIS A 46 9.86 10.69 8.53
N TRP A 47 11.17 10.48 8.45
CA TRP A 47 11.76 9.16 8.46
C TRP A 47 11.51 8.47 9.80
N ALA A 48 11.19 7.19 9.73
CA ALA A 48 11.19 6.27 10.85
C ALA A 48 11.91 4.99 10.45
N THR A 49 12.52 4.33 11.42
CA THR A 49 13.13 3.01 11.25
C THR A 49 12.59 2.06 12.29
N ILE A 50 12.17 0.87 11.88
CA ILE A 50 11.92 -0.26 12.77
C ILE A 50 13.00 -1.32 12.55
N ASN A 51 13.64 -1.78 13.61
CA ASN A 51 14.61 -2.88 13.58
C ASN A 51 14.05 -4.10 14.31
N ILE A 52 14.18 -5.28 13.71
CA ILE A 52 13.79 -6.56 14.28
C ILE A 52 14.99 -7.50 14.19
N PRO A 53 15.81 -7.61 15.25
CA PRO A 53 16.96 -8.51 15.27
C PRO A 53 16.58 -9.94 15.67
N GLY A 54 17.56 -10.84 15.57
CA GLY A 54 17.51 -12.15 16.23
C GLY A 54 17.08 -13.33 15.37
N PHE A 55 16.98 -13.17 14.05
CA PHE A 55 16.60 -14.25 13.14
C PHE A 55 17.75 -15.20 12.85
N ALA A 56 17.47 -16.50 12.70
CA ALA A 56 18.49 -17.51 12.44
C ALA A 56 18.98 -17.48 10.98
N SER A 57 18.18 -16.94 10.06
CA SER A 57 18.50 -16.86 8.63
C SER A 57 18.04 -15.56 7.98
N GLU A 58 18.65 -15.21 6.84
CA GLU A 58 18.23 -14.06 6.02
C GLU A 58 16.77 -14.22 5.55
N SER A 59 16.38 -15.44 5.13
CA SER A 59 15.02 -15.73 4.66
C SER A 59 13.98 -15.49 5.75
N GLU A 60 14.25 -15.93 6.98
CA GLU A 60 13.37 -15.71 8.12
C GLU A 60 13.22 -14.22 8.44
N ALA A 61 14.33 -13.48 8.46
CA ALA A 61 14.32 -12.03 8.64
C ALA A 61 13.55 -11.31 7.53
N ARG A 62 13.70 -11.75 6.26
CA ARG A 62 12.98 -11.18 5.12
C ARG A 62 11.49 -11.36 5.25
N GLN A 63 11.03 -12.58 5.53
CA GLN A 63 9.60 -12.88 5.72
C GLN A 63 9.01 -12.08 6.89
N ALA A 64 9.75 -11.96 7.99
CA ALA A 64 9.33 -11.12 9.12
C ALA A 64 9.24 -9.64 8.74
N GLY A 65 10.22 -9.12 8.01
CA GLY A 65 10.22 -7.77 7.49
C GLY A 65 9.06 -7.50 6.53
N GLU A 66 8.76 -8.43 5.62
CA GLU A 66 7.63 -8.32 4.68
C GLU A 66 6.28 -8.29 5.42
N ARG A 67 6.09 -9.15 6.43
CA ARG A 67 4.90 -9.12 7.30
C ARG A 67 4.76 -7.79 8.05
N LEU A 68 5.87 -7.24 8.56
CA LEU A 68 5.85 -5.91 9.16
C LEU A 68 5.46 -4.85 8.12
N GLY A 69 6.00 -4.93 6.90
CA GLY A 69 5.65 -4.03 5.81
C GLY A 69 4.14 -4.05 5.52
N ASP A 70 3.54 -5.22 5.42
CA ASP A 70 2.09 -5.35 5.23
C ASP A 70 1.28 -4.72 6.38
N ALA A 71 1.71 -4.96 7.62
CA ALA A 71 1.08 -4.35 8.78
C ALA A 71 1.18 -2.82 8.77
N LEU A 72 2.36 -2.28 8.44
CA LEU A 72 2.57 -0.84 8.32
C LEU A 72 1.73 -0.22 7.20
N LEU A 73 1.62 -0.86 6.03
CA LEU A 73 0.76 -0.37 4.94
C LEU A 73 -0.70 -0.25 5.41
N VAL A 74 -1.23 -1.30 6.01
CA VAL A 74 -2.62 -1.32 6.48
C VAL A 74 -2.85 -0.31 7.58
N VAL A 75 -1.96 -0.23 8.58
CA VAL A 75 -2.06 0.77 9.66
C VAL A 75 -2.04 2.18 9.09
N GLY A 76 -1.13 2.45 8.15
CA GLY A 76 -1.02 3.76 7.51
C GLY A 76 -2.32 4.17 6.81
N ALA A 77 -2.90 3.24 6.05
CA ALA A 77 -4.11 3.46 5.26
C ALA A 77 -5.37 3.56 6.14
N VAL A 78 -5.59 2.59 7.03
CA VAL A 78 -6.83 2.51 7.83
C VAL A 78 -6.86 3.56 8.92
N THR A 79 -5.70 3.87 9.50
CA THR A 79 -5.64 4.81 10.61
C THR A 79 -5.30 6.24 10.18
N LYS A 80 -5.22 6.46 8.86
CA LYS A 80 -4.99 7.76 8.19
C LYS A 80 -3.68 8.43 8.61
N PHE A 81 -2.66 7.62 8.90
CA PHE A 81 -1.34 8.11 9.31
C PHE A 81 -0.44 8.48 8.14
N GLY A 82 -0.69 7.93 6.95
CA GLY A 82 0.17 8.10 5.78
C GLY A 82 1.56 7.48 6.02
N ILE A 83 1.73 6.24 5.58
CA ILE A 83 2.98 5.50 5.68
C ILE A 83 3.53 5.17 4.29
N ASP A 84 4.63 5.79 3.92
CA ASP A 84 5.34 5.53 2.66
C ASP A 84 6.51 4.56 2.92
N LEU A 85 6.32 3.30 2.54
CA LEU A 85 7.32 2.24 2.65
C LEU A 85 8.39 2.26 1.56
N GLY A 86 8.21 3.05 0.51
CA GLY A 86 9.08 3.05 -0.66
C GLY A 86 9.06 1.72 -1.42
N MET A 87 9.97 1.59 -2.39
CA MET A 87 10.07 0.41 -3.26
C MET A 87 11.19 -0.57 -2.84
N SER A 88 11.70 -0.46 -1.61
CA SER A 88 12.87 -1.22 -1.13
C SER A 88 14.09 -1.10 -2.06
N ARG A 89 14.24 0.07 -2.69
CA ARG A 89 15.38 0.42 -3.55
C ARG A 89 16.41 1.21 -2.76
N SER A 90 17.67 1.00 -3.10
CA SER A 90 18.78 1.78 -2.54
C SER A 90 18.63 3.25 -2.90
N THR A 91 18.66 4.14 -1.91
CA THR A 91 18.53 5.60 -2.16
C THR A 91 19.85 6.23 -2.58
N LEU A 92 20.97 5.54 -2.35
CA LEU A 92 22.32 5.98 -2.71
C LEU A 92 23.11 4.80 -3.30
N GLN A 93 24.10 5.05 -4.13
CA GLN A 93 25.09 4.04 -4.53
C GLN A 93 26.47 4.57 -4.15
N PHE A 94 27.24 3.77 -3.41
CA PHE A 94 28.64 4.05 -3.11
C PHE A 94 29.53 3.36 -4.14
N SER A 95 30.68 3.96 -4.49
CA SER A 95 31.65 3.30 -5.36
C SER A 95 32.34 2.15 -4.63
N ASP A 96 32.76 1.12 -5.39
CA ASP A 96 33.47 -0.05 -4.85
C ASP A 96 34.73 0.34 -4.07
N ALA A 97 35.42 1.40 -4.51
CA ALA A 97 36.60 1.92 -3.84
C ALA A 97 36.28 2.41 -2.42
N VAL A 98 35.17 3.15 -2.23
CA VAL A 98 34.73 3.63 -0.92
C VAL A 98 34.29 2.46 -0.03
N CYS A 99 33.50 1.53 -0.58
CA CYS A 99 33.07 0.32 0.13
C CYS A 99 34.26 -0.53 0.60
N LYS A 100 35.29 -0.71 -0.25
CA LYS A 100 36.51 -1.45 0.08
C LYS A 100 37.36 -0.73 1.11
N ALA A 101 37.49 0.59 1.02
CA ALA A 101 38.22 1.39 2.00
C ALA A 101 37.60 1.25 3.40
N VAL A 102 36.29 1.45 3.54
CA VAL A 102 35.58 1.31 4.83
C VAL A 102 35.70 -0.10 5.39
N ARG A 103 35.60 -1.14 4.53
CA ARG A 103 35.78 -2.53 4.98
C ARG A 103 37.18 -2.83 5.45
N THR A 104 38.19 -2.29 4.78
CA THR A 104 39.61 -2.48 5.15
C THR A 104 39.92 -1.78 6.47
N GLU A 105 39.41 -0.57 6.67
CA GLU A 105 39.69 0.23 7.86
C GLU A 105 38.90 -0.22 9.09
N THR A 106 37.64 -0.63 8.92
CA THR A 106 36.73 -0.89 10.06
C THR A 106 36.35 -2.36 10.24
N GLY A 107 36.66 -3.22 9.28
CA GLY A 107 36.16 -4.59 9.21
C GLY A 107 34.67 -4.71 8.87
N LYS A 108 33.95 -3.59 8.72
CA LYS A 108 32.49 -3.55 8.50
C LYS A 108 32.13 -3.25 7.06
N SER A 109 30.99 -3.76 6.62
CA SER A 109 30.45 -3.42 5.31
C SER A 109 29.71 -2.08 5.34
N LEU A 110 30.08 -1.16 4.43
CA LEU A 110 29.27 0.01 4.14
C LEU A 110 28.12 -0.41 3.24
N ARG A 111 26.89 -0.06 3.62
CA ARG A 111 25.70 -0.26 2.78
C ARG A 111 24.95 1.04 2.63
N SER A 112 24.46 1.27 1.42
CA SER A 112 23.53 2.35 1.16
C SER A 112 22.25 2.18 1.93
N GLU A 113 21.66 3.31 2.33
CA GLU A 113 20.36 3.29 2.98
C GLU A 113 19.27 2.88 1.97
N VAL A 114 18.34 2.05 2.44
CA VAL A 114 17.20 1.56 1.64
C VAL A 114 15.94 2.20 2.22
N HIS A 115 15.09 2.76 1.35
CA HIS A 115 13.72 3.14 1.69
C HIS A 115 12.84 1.93 1.45
N GLY A 116 12.51 1.23 2.53
CA GLY A 116 11.84 -0.06 2.55
C GLY A 116 12.58 -1.08 3.41
N LEU A 117 12.44 -2.35 3.04
CA LEU A 117 13.03 -3.47 3.77
C LEU A 117 14.51 -3.65 3.41
N MET A 118 15.35 -3.72 4.43
CA MET A 118 16.73 -4.16 4.35
C MET A 118 16.94 -5.33 5.31
N VAL A 119 17.50 -6.42 4.81
CA VAL A 119 17.96 -7.54 5.65
C VAL A 119 19.49 -7.55 5.69
N HIS A 120 20.05 -7.69 6.88
CA HIS A 120 21.50 -7.75 7.06
C HIS A 120 21.90 -8.60 8.26
N GLU A 121 23.16 -9.05 8.28
CA GLU A 121 23.77 -9.70 9.43
C GLU A 121 23.96 -8.71 10.58
N GLN A 122 23.71 -9.17 11.80
CA GLN A 122 23.85 -8.34 12.99
C GLN A 122 25.33 -8.01 13.26
N GLY A 123 25.65 -6.73 13.48
CA GLY A 123 27.01 -6.25 13.72
C GLY A 123 27.86 -5.97 12.47
N ALA A 124 27.40 -6.37 11.28
CA ALA A 124 28.18 -6.28 10.03
C ALA A 124 28.06 -4.94 9.27
N VAL A 125 27.13 -4.05 9.66
CA VAL A 125 26.76 -2.85 8.89
C VAL A 125 26.81 -1.58 9.75
N ARG A 126 27.34 -0.49 9.18
CA ARG A 126 27.23 0.88 9.73
C ARG A 126 26.35 1.71 8.80
N ILE A 127 25.29 2.33 9.34
CA ILE A 127 24.33 3.19 8.61
C ILE A 127 24.57 4.65 9.03
N VAL A 128 24.53 5.60 8.09
CA VAL A 128 24.82 7.03 8.33
C VAL A 128 23.57 7.86 8.04
N GLY A 129 23.16 8.74 8.95
CA GLY A 129 22.00 9.64 8.80
C GLY A 129 22.22 11.01 9.47
N MET A 130 21.41 12.02 9.10
CA MET A 130 21.49 13.41 9.60
C MET A 130 20.40 13.73 10.66
N HIS A 131 20.54 14.87 11.38
CA HIS A 131 19.81 15.53 12.53
C HIS A 131 18.86 16.76 12.28
N GLY A 132 17.61 16.85 12.80
CA GLY A 132 16.63 17.97 12.58
C GLY A 132 15.32 17.85 13.40
N ARG A 133 14.41 18.85 13.48
CA ARG A 133 13.32 18.87 14.51
C ARG A 133 12.02 19.57 14.05
N LEU A 134 10.82 18.98 14.27
CA LEU A 134 9.51 19.67 14.44
C LEU A 134 8.29 18.73 14.73
N GLN A 135 7.14 19.32 15.12
CA GLN A 135 6.02 18.73 15.90
C GLN A 135 4.74 18.40 15.11
N GLY A 136 4.13 17.26 15.49
CA GLY A 136 2.75 16.82 15.21
C GLY A 136 2.61 15.37 15.68
N LEU A 137 2.04 15.11 16.86
CA LEU A 137 2.61 14.06 17.72
C LEU A 137 1.64 12.90 18.03
N ILE A 138 1.86 11.72 17.44
CA ILE A 138 1.18 10.45 17.79
C ILE A 138 1.90 9.79 18.97
N SER A 139 1.22 9.37 20.04
CA SER A 139 1.91 8.64 21.12
C SER A 139 2.40 7.26 20.66
N LEU A 140 3.57 6.83 21.15
CA LEU A 140 4.12 5.49 20.84
C LEU A 140 3.13 4.38 21.18
N SER A 141 2.47 4.47 22.35
CA SER A 141 1.48 3.48 22.78
C SER A 141 0.27 3.38 21.86
N ALA A 142 -0.19 4.49 21.28
CA ALA A 142 -1.27 4.47 20.31
C ALA A 142 -0.83 3.85 18.98
N PHE A 143 0.42 4.11 18.56
CA PHE A 143 1.00 3.48 17.39
C PHE A 143 1.17 1.96 17.58
N GLU A 144 1.69 1.52 18.73
CA GLU A 144 1.80 0.11 19.12
C GLU A 144 0.45 -0.61 19.11
N ALA A 145 -0.56 -0.02 19.75
CA ALA A 145 -1.89 -0.62 19.83
C ALA A 145 -2.50 -0.83 18.43
N ARG A 146 -2.33 0.16 17.53
CA ARG A 146 -2.79 0.06 16.14
C ARG A 146 -2.00 -0.99 15.36
N LEU A 147 -0.68 -1.03 15.51
CA LEU A 147 0.14 -2.01 14.83
C LEU A 147 -0.19 -3.44 15.29
N ALA A 148 -0.41 -3.61 16.60
CA ALA A 148 -0.83 -4.88 17.18
C ALA A 148 -2.18 -5.36 16.66
N SER A 149 -3.18 -4.47 16.54
CA SER A 149 -4.51 -4.85 16.04
C SER A 149 -4.50 -5.31 14.59
N TRP A 150 -3.60 -4.74 13.77
CA TRP A 150 -3.55 -5.00 12.33
C TRP A 150 -2.49 -6.03 11.91
N ALA A 151 -1.46 -6.30 12.73
CA ALA A 151 -0.39 -7.25 12.42
C ALA A 151 -0.93 -8.66 12.12
N CYS A 152 -1.97 -9.10 12.82
CA CYS A 152 -2.60 -10.40 12.55
C CYS A 152 -3.38 -10.39 11.22
N LEU A 153 -4.23 -9.37 11.02
CA LEU A 153 -5.10 -9.22 9.84
C LEU A 153 -4.33 -8.98 8.53
N SER A 154 -3.12 -8.43 8.63
CA SER A 154 -2.25 -8.12 7.48
C SER A 154 -1.24 -9.21 7.15
N SER A 155 -1.24 -10.34 7.87
CA SER A 155 -0.26 -11.41 7.66
C SER A 155 -0.38 -12.11 6.29
N GLN A 156 -1.51 -11.93 5.59
CA GLN A 156 -1.81 -12.56 4.30
C GLN A 156 -2.55 -11.60 3.36
N LEU A 157 -1.99 -10.42 3.13
CA LEU A 157 -2.56 -9.49 2.14
C LEU A 157 -2.49 -10.08 0.73
N THR A 158 -3.58 -9.97 0.00
CA THR A 158 -3.59 -10.11 -1.45
C THR A 158 -2.89 -8.92 -2.09
N GLU A 159 -2.40 -9.08 -3.33
CA GLU A 159 -1.77 -8.00 -4.10
C GLU A 159 -2.70 -6.78 -4.25
N ARG A 160 -4.01 -7.02 -4.39
CA ARG A 160 -5.03 -5.96 -4.47
C ARG A 160 -5.18 -5.17 -3.18
N GLN A 161 -5.22 -5.85 -2.04
CA GLN A 161 -5.24 -5.18 -0.74
C GLN A 161 -3.96 -4.38 -0.50
N ARG A 162 -2.81 -4.95 -0.85
CA ARG A 162 -1.50 -4.27 -0.74
C ARG A 162 -1.47 -3.01 -1.62
N THR A 163 -1.98 -3.11 -2.86
CA THR A 163 -2.07 -1.98 -3.80
C THR A 163 -3.05 -0.91 -3.31
N CYS A 164 -4.23 -1.30 -2.83
CA CYS A 164 -5.21 -0.38 -2.23
C CYS A 164 -4.61 0.38 -1.04
N ALA A 165 -3.98 -0.32 -0.10
CA ALA A 165 -3.34 0.29 1.06
C ALA A 165 -2.18 1.23 0.65
N ALA A 166 -1.37 0.84 -0.33
CA ALA A 166 -0.30 1.68 -0.86
C ALA A 166 -0.86 2.97 -1.49
N LEU A 167 -1.86 2.88 -2.37
CA LEU A 167 -2.50 4.04 -3.00
C LEU A 167 -3.15 4.98 -1.97
N LEU A 168 -3.77 4.43 -0.91
CA LEU A 168 -4.29 5.24 0.19
C LEU A 168 -3.16 5.96 0.93
N ASN A 169 -2.07 5.27 1.23
CA ASN A 169 -0.91 5.88 1.86
C ASN A 169 -0.30 6.99 1.00
N ASP A 170 -0.08 6.73 -0.29
CA ASP A 170 0.45 7.69 -1.25
C ASP A 170 -0.45 8.93 -1.36
N SER A 171 -1.77 8.75 -1.21
CA SER A 171 -2.72 9.87 -1.22
C SER A 171 -2.49 10.88 -0.09
N PHE A 172 -1.83 10.50 1.01
CA PHE A 172 -1.45 11.44 2.07
C PHE A 172 -0.19 12.24 1.73
N PHE A 173 0.64 11.73 0.83
CA PHE A 173 1.87 12.40 0.38
C PHE A 173 1.68 13.23 -0.91
N ALA A 174 0.52 13.15 -1.55
CA ALA A 174 0.19 14.00 -2.69
C ALA A 174 -0.14 15.42 -2.24
N LEU A 175 0.59 16.41 -2.77
CA LEU A 175 0.46 17.82 -2.38
C LEU A 175 -0.83 18.50 -2.88
N GLN A 176 -1.38 18.02 -3.99
CA GLN A 176 -2.55 18.62 -4.64
C GLN A 176 -3.81 17.79 -4.35
N PRO A 177 -4.94 18.41 -3.95
CA PRO A 177 -6.20 17.70 -3.66
C PRO A 177 -6.68 16.80 -4.81
N GLU A 178 -6.43 17.20 -6.05
CA GLU A 178 -6.70 16.41 -7.26
C GLU A 178 -5.99 15.05 -7.22
N GLY A 179 -4.69 15.06 -6.90
CA GLY A 179 -3.88 13.85 -6.82
C GLY A 179 -4.34 12.94 -5.68
N GLN A 180 -4.65 13.53 -4.52
CA GLN A 180 -5.20 12.79 -3.38
C GLN A 180 -6.52 12.08 -3.76
N PHE A 181 -7.43 12.82 -4.39
CA PHE A 181 -8.73 12.30 -4.79
C PHE A 181 -8.62 11.16 -5.82
N VAL A 182 -7.80 11.35 -6.86
CA VAL A 182 -7.56 10.32 -7.88
C VAL A 182 -6.98 9.05 -7.24
N LEU A 183 -5.99 9.18 -6.34
CA LEU A 183 -5.38 8.04 -5.67
C LEU A 183 -6.38 7.29 -4.77
N ARG A 184 -7.22 8.01 -4.00
CA ARG A 184 -8.24 7.40 -3.12
C ARG A 184 -9.32 6.65 -3.89
N VAL A 185 -9.79 7.19 -5.02
CA VAL A 185 -10.72 6.48 -5.90
C VAL A 185 -10.03 5.26 -6.52
N SER A 186 -8.80 5.42 -7.02
CA SER A 186 -8.02 4.33 -7.63
C SER A 186 -7.71 3.21 -6.63
N ALA A 187 -7.58 3.51 -5.33
CA ALA A 187 -7.39 2.49 -4.30
C ALA A 187 -8.58 1.52 -4.23
N VAL A 188 -9.81 2.03 -4.30
CA VAL A 188 -11.02 1.20 -4.36
C VAL A 188 -11.07 0.41 -5.67
N GLU A 189 -10.70 1.01 -6.79
CA GLU A 189 -10.63 0.33 -8.08
C GLU A 189 -9.66 -0.86 -8.03
N ALA A 190 -8.46 -0.67 -7.46
CA ALA A 190 -7.45 -1.71 -7.30
C ALA A 190 -7.90 -2.85 -6.37
N LEU A 191 -8.75 -2.54 -5.39
CA LEU A 191 -9.32 -3.52 -4.47
C LEU A 191 -10.39 -4.41 -5.16
N CYS A 192 -11.00 -3.94 -6.24
CA CYS A 192 -12.11 -4.61 -6.92
C CYS A 192 -11.62 -5.55 -8.04
N ASP A 193 -12.05 -6.80 -7.99
CA ASP A 193 -11.80 -7.75 -9.07
C ASP A 193 -12.83 -7.56 -10.20
N GLN A 194 -12.35 -7.47 -11.44
CA GLN A 194 -13.21 -7.56 -12.61
C GLN A 194 -13.32 -9.04 -12.99
N ALA A 195 -14.26 -9.72 -12.34
CA ALA A 195 -14.51 -11.12 -12.62
C ALA A 195 -14.83 -11.31 -14.11
N ILE A 196 -14.43 -12.46 -14.64
CA ILE A 196 -14.91 -12.92 -15.93
C ILE A 196 -16.41 -13.18 -15.77
N ARG A 197 -17.22 -12.66 -16.70
CA ARG A 197 -18.67 -12.84 -16.64
C ARG A 197 -19.05 -14.31 -16.80
N ASP A 198 -20.26 -14.66 -16.37
CA ASP A 198 -20.74 -16.03 -16.42
C ASP A 198 -20.71 -16.63 -17.84
N VAL A 199 -20.73 -17.97 -17.91
CA VAL A 199 -20.59 -18.73 -19.16
C VAL A 199 -21.67 -18.36 -20.19
N ARG A 200 -22.89 -18.01 -19.75
CA ARG A 200 -23.97 -17.63 -20.67
C ARG A 200 -23.67 -16.29 -21.32
N TYR A 201 -23.21 -15.32 -20.53
CA TYR A 201 -22.79 -14.02 -21.04
C TYR A 201 -21.62 -14.15 -22.00
N GLN A 202 -20.61 -14.95 -21.66
CA GLN A 202 -19.48 -15.23 -22.55
C GLN A 202 -19.92 -15.88 -23.86
N SER A 203 -20.85 -16.82 -23.80
CA SER A 203 -21.38 -17.50 -25.00
C SER A 203 -22.08 -16.49 -25.92
N ALA A 204 -22.87 -15.57 -25.36
CA ALA A 204 -23.50 -14.51 -26.15
C ALA A 204 -22.46 -13.56 -26.79
N ILE A 205 -21.39 -13.18 -26.08
CA ILE A 205 -20.30 -12.40 -26.67
C ILE A 205 -19.59 -13.18 -27.77
N GLN A 206 -19.36 -14.49 -27.59
CA GLN A 206 -18.72 -15.34 -28.59
C GLN A 206 -19.57 -15.46 -29.87
N GLU A 207 -20.89 -15.54 -29.75
CA GLU A 207 -21.80 -15.51 -30.90
C GLU A 207 -21.69 -14.18 -31.68
N LEU A 208 -21.60 -13.05 -30.97
CA LEU A 208 -21.37 -11.74 -31.59
C LEU A 208 -20.02 -11.65 -32.29
N GLU A 209 -18.95 -12.18 -31.69
CA GLU A 209 -17.62 -12.25 -32.31
C GLU A 209 -17.64 -13.12 -33.58
N ASN A 210 -18.30 -14.27 -33.54
CA ASN A 210 -18.44 -15.14 -34.71
C ASN A 210 -19.21 -14.44 -35.83
N HIS A 211 -20.30 -13.75 -35.50
CA HIS A 211 -21.07 -13.00 -36.48
C HIS A 211 -20.27 -11.83 -37.06
N LEU A 212 -19.47 -11.14 -36.24
CA LEU A 212 -18.58 -10.06 -36.66
C LEU A 212 -17.52 -10.56 -37.66
N ALA A 213 -16.99 -11.76 -37.46
CA ALA A 213 -15.99 -12.36 -38.35
C ALA A 213 -16.53 -12.56 -39.78
N GLU A 214 -17.82 -12.86 -39.91
CA GLU A 214 -18.53 -13.08 -41.18
C GLU A 214 -18.88 -11.77 -41.90
N GLN A 215 -18.80 -10.61 -41.23
CA GLN A 215 -19.11 -9.33 -41.85
C GLN A 215 -17.96 -8.80 -42.71
N SER A 216 -18.30 -8.18 -43.84
CA SER A 216 -17.35 -7.44 -44.68
C SER A 216 -17.15 -6.03 -44.13
N LEU A 217 -16.37 -5.93 -43.05
CA LEU A 217 -15.98 -4.66 -42.43
C LEU A 217 -14.56 -4.26 -42.83
N ASP A 218 -14.31 -2.96 -42.80
CA ASP A 218 -12.96 -2.41 -42.80
C ASP A 218 -12.16 -2.91 -41.59
N GLU A 219 -10.86 -3.11 -41.76
CA GLU A 219 -9.99 -3.74 -40.76
C GLU A 219 -9.90 -2.91 -39.46
N GLU A 220 -9.83 -1.58 -39.57
CA GLU A 220 -9.75 -0.70 -38.39
C GLU A 220 -11.04 -0.78 -37.56
N VAL A 221 -12.18 -0.87 -38.24
CA VAL A 221 -13.49 -1.04 -37.61
C VAL A 221 -13.60 -2.43 -36.95
N ARG A 222 -13.15 -3.49 -37.63
CA ARG A 222 -13.13 -4.86 -37.10
C ARG A 222 -12.31 -4.94 -35.82
N GLU A 223 -11.06 -4.48 -35.83
CA GLU A 223 -10.18 -4.50 -34.66
C GLU A 223 -10.78 -3.73 -33.47
N THR A 224 -11.41 -2.59 -33.74
CA THR A 224 -12.05 -1.77 -32.71
C THR A 224 -13.23 -2.52 -32.06
N LEU A 225 -14.06 -3.19 -32.86
CA LEU A 225 -15.20 -3.97 -32.38
C LEU A 225 -14.76 -5.23 -31.64
N GLU A 226 -13.76 -5.95 -32.15
CA GLU A 226 -13.19 -7.13 -31.48
C GLU A 226 -12.62 -6.76 -30.11
N ARG A 227 -11.89 -5.64 -30.02
CA ARG A 227 -11.38 -5.13 -28.73
C ARG A 227 -12.53 -4.77 -27.79
N ALA A 228 -13.61 -4.16 -28.30
CA ALA A 228 -14.79 -3.82 -27.50
C ALA A 228 -15.51 -5.06 -26.96
N LEU A 229 -15.71 -6.09 -27.79
CA LEU A 229 -16.32 -7.36 -27.39
C LEU A 229 -15.44 -8.14 -26.42
N GLY A 230 -14.13 -8.20 -26.68
CA GLY A 230 -13.15 -8.81 -25.77
C GLY A 230 -13.19 -8.17 -24.38
N ASN A 231 -13.27 -6.84 -24.31
CA ASN A 231 -13.44 -6.12 -23.05
C ASN A 231 -14.80 -6.41 -22.37
N ALA A 232 -15.87 -6.63 -23.15
CA ALA A 232 -17.21 -6.93 -22.62
C ALA A 232 -17.31 -8.30 -21.92
N LYS A 233 -16.37 -9.22 -22.18
CA LYS A 233 -16.28 -10.53 -21.47
C LYS A 233 -15.97 -10.38 -19.98
N ARG A 234 -15.46 -9.23 -19.54
CA ARG A 234 -15.18 -8.92 -18.14
C ARG A 234 -16.27 -8.05 -17.53
N GLU A 235 -16.44 -8.14 -16.22
CA GLU A 235 -17.29 -7.21 -15.50
C GLU A 235 -16.72 -5.79 -15.60
N SER A 236 -17.60 -4.80 -15.72
CA SER A 236 -17.15 -3.41 -15.68
C SER A 236 -16.66 -3.09 -14.26
N LEU A 237 -15.67 -2.21 -14.16
CA LEU A 237 -15.16 -1.71 -12.88
C LEU A 237 -16.29 -1.21 -11.97
N ARG A 238 -17.26 -0.52 -12.58
CA ARG A 238 -18.49 -0.07 -11.92
C ARG A 238 -19.29 -1.20 -11.30
N HIS A 239 -19.49 -2.29 -12.03
CA HIS A 239 -20.20 -3.44 -11.47
C HIS A 239 -19.42 -4.04 -10.29
N ALA A 240 -18.11 -4.23 -10.47
CA ALA A 240 -17.24 -4.81 -9.45
C ALA A 240 -17.27 -4.04 -8.12
N TYR A 241 -17.07 -2.71 -8.12
CA TYR A 241 -17.13 -1.95 -6.87
C TYR A 241 -18.55 -1.89 -6.30
N MET A 242 -19.59 -1.77 -7.13
CA MET A 242 -20.97 -1.73 -6.64
C MET A 242 -21.33 -3.02 -5.92
N THR A 243 -20.93 -4.16 -6.46
CA THR A 243 -21.14 -5.47 -5.84
C THR A 243 -20.34 -5.58 -4.55
N LYS A 244 -19.05 -5.22 -4.56
CA LYS A 244 -18.20 -5.30 -3.36
C LYS A 244 -18.73 -4.43 -2.21
N PHE A 245 -19.10 -3.17 -2.46
CA PHE A 245 -19.72 -2.32 -1.43
C PHE A 245 -21.05 -2.90 -0.92
N ARG A 246 -21.89 -3.47 -1.77
CA ARG A 246 -23.17 -4.07 -1.31
C ARG A 246 -22.95 -5.28 -0.41
N VAL A 247 -21.91 -6.07 -0.67
CA VAL A 247 -21.58 -7.27 0.10
C VAL A 247 -20.92 -6.91 1.43
N LEU A 248 -19.94 -6.00 1.42
CA LEU A 248 -19.11 -5.72 2.60
C LEU A 248 -19.59 -4.52 3.43
N ARG A 249 -20.39 -3.63 2.83
CA ARG A 249 -20.77 -2.32 3.36
C ARG A 249 -22.28 -2.12 3.22
N SER A 250 -22.73 -1.13 2.46
CA SER A 250 -24.15 -0.87 2.21
C SER A 250 -24.44 -0.41 0.78
N ARG A 251 -25.72 -0.51 0.37
CA ARG A 251 -26.19 0.03 -0.92
C ARG A 251 -26.06 1.56 -0.98
N ALA A 252 -26.16 2.25 0.15
CA ALA A 252 -26.00 3.70 0.24
C ALA A 252 -24.55 4.10 -0.02
N GLU A 253 -23.58 3.44 0.62
CA GLU A 253 -22.15 3.65 0.39
C GLU A 253 -21.75 3.28 -1.05
N ALA A 254 -22.30 2.20 -1.61
CA ALA A 254 -22.09 1.86 -3.03
C ALA A 254 -22.50 3.01 -3.96
N LYS A 255 -23.67 3.63 -3.71
CA LYS A 255 -24.15 4.77 -4.48
C LYS A 255 -23.27 6.01 -4.26
N ALA A 256 -22.89 6.29 -3.02
CA ALA A 256 -22.01 7.41 -2.70
C ALA A 256 -20.67 7.28 -3.43
N PHE A 257 -20.08 6.08 -3.45
CA PHE A 257 -18.86 5.84 -4.21
C PHE A 257 -19.08 5.95 -5.74
N ASP A 258 -20.21 5.48 -6.28
CA ASP A 258 -20.55 5.65 -7.69
C ASP A 258 -20.57 7.13 -8.11
N ASP A 259 -21.08 8.00 -7.24
CA ASP A 259 -21.13 9.44 -7.48
C ASP A 259 -19.71 10.05 -7.46
N LEU A 260 -18.82 9.60 -6.56
CA LEU A 260 -17.40 9.99 -6.54
C LEU A 260 -16.65 9.49 -7.78
N TYR A 261 -16.87 8.25 -8.20
CA TYR A 261 -16.27 7.67 -9.41
C TYR A 261 -16.64 8.49 -10.66
N ARG A 262 -17.90 8.95 -10.76
CA ARG A 262 -18.31 9.86 -11.86
C ARG A 262 -17.60 11.21 -11.81
N ILE A 263 -17.39 11.76 -10.62
CA ILE A 263 -16.62 13.01 -10.46
C ILE A 263 -15.18 12.79 -10.96
N ARG A 264 -14.53 11.71 -10.53
CA ARG A 264 -13.18 11.32 -10.98
C ARG A 264 -13.13 11.11 -12.49
N SER A 265 -14.09 10.40 -13.06
CA SER A 265 -14.18 10.17 -14.51
C SER A 265 -14.25 11.49 -15.29
N LYS A 266 -15.17 12.40 -14.92
CA LYS A 266 -15.29 13.71 -15.58
C LYS A 266 -14.04 14.58 -15.40
N PHE A 267 -13.44 14.53 -14.22
CA PHE A 267 -12.23 15.28 -13.94
C PHE A 267 -11.04 14.79 -14.78
N VAL A 268 -10.80 13.48 -14.84
CA VAL A 268 -9.66 12.89 -15.56
C VAL A 268 -9.85 12.97 -17.08
N HIS A 269 -11.06 12.74 -17.59
CA HIS A 269 -11.30 12.69 -19.04
C HIS A 269 -11.65 14.06 -19.64
N ASP A 270 -12.40 14.89 -18.93
CA ASP A 270 -12.91 16.15 -19.48
C ASP A 270 -12.27 17.39 -18.82
N GLY A 271 -11.47 17.22 -17.76
CA GLY A 271 -10.91 18.33 -16.98
C GLY A 271 -11.95 19.05 -16.11
N ILE A 272 -13.17 18.54 -15.99
CA ILE A 272 -14.31 19.20 -15.35
C ILE A 272 -14.38 18.84 -13.86
N GLY A 273 -14.59 19.84 -12.99
CA GLY A 273 -15.01 19.63 -11.60
C GLY A 273 -13.95 19.86 -10.51
N ARG A 274 -12.81 20.49 -10.83
CA ARG A 274 -11.73 20.80 -9.86
C ARG A 274 -12.22 21.46 -8.57
N GLY A 275 -13.14 22.42 -8.67
CA GLY A 275 -13.64 23.16 -7.50
C GLY A 275 -14.49 22.36 -6.50
N ARG A 276 -14.86 21.10 -6.80
CA ARG A 276 -15.69 20.24 -5.93
C ARG A 276 -14.89 19.12 -5.25
N LEU A 277 -13.57 19.12 -5.40
CA LEU A 277 -12.76 17.97 -5.03
C LEU A 277 -12.49 17.87 -3.53
N VAL A 278 -12.51 18.97 -2.77
CA VAL A 278 -12.19 18.93 -1.33
C VAL A 278 -13.14 18.01 -0.55
N GLU A 279 -14.45 18.24 -0.63
CA GLU A 279 -15.46 17.40 0.04
C GLU A 279 -15.46 15.97 -0.52
N ALA A 280 -15.30 15.84 -1.84
CA ALA A 280 -15.22 14.54 -2.50
C ALA A 280 -13.99 13.73 -2.05
N ASN A 281 -12.90 14.40 -1.70
CA ASN A 281 -11.65 13.80 -1.27
C ASN A 281 -11.79 13.11 0.10
N ASP A 282 -12.44 13.75 1.07
CA ASP A 282 -12.66 13.19 2.40
C ASP A 282 -13.69 12.05 2.39
N ALA A 283 -14.73 12.18 1.57
CA ALA A 283 -15.68 11.10 1.33
C ALA A 283 -15.00 9.89 0.65
N ALA A 284 -14.15 10.12 -0.36
CA ALA A 284 -13.39 9.06 -1.02
C ALA A 284 -12.44 8.35 -0.05
N LEU A 285 -11.73 9.10 0.79
CA LEU A 285 -10.85 8.52 1.81
C LEU A 285 -11.63 7.62 2.76
N THR A 286 -12.75 8.11 3.28
CA THR A 286 -13.56 7.37 4.26
C THR A 286 -14.11 6.09 3.65
N LEU A 287 -14.73 6.15 2.46
CA LEU A 287 -15.27 4.97 1.79
C LEU A 287 -14.20 3.94 1.42
N ALA A 288 -13.02 4.40 0.99
CA ALA A 288 -11.92 3.53 0.60
C ALA A 288 -11.30 2.82 1.82
N THR A 289 -11.02 3.57 2.90
CA THR A 289 -10.52 3.03 4.16
C THR A 289 -11.50 2.01 4.75
N ASP A 290 -12.78 2.36 4.84
CA ASP A 290 -13.82 1.50 5.41
C ASP A 290 -14.02 0.21 4.61
N LEU A 291 -13.94 0.30 3.28
CA LEU A 291 -14.03 -0.88 2.40
C LEU A 291 -12.83 -1.81 2.60
N LEU A 292 -11.61 -1.27 2.61
CA LEU A 292 -10.39 -2.04 2.86
C LEU A 292 -10.45 -2.73 4.23
N GLU A 293 -10.81 -2.00 5.28
CA GLU A 293 -10.99 -2.56 6.62
C GLU A 293 -12.02 -3.69 6.65
N SER A 294 -13.17 -3.50 5.99
CA SER A 294 -14.23 -4.52 5.97
C SER A 294 -13.81 -5.78 5.22
N GLU A 295 -13.05 -5.63 4.14
CA GLU A 295 -12.51 -6.76 3.38
C GLU A 295 -11.47 -7.55 4.17
N LEU A 296 -10.56 -6.87 4.86
CA LEU A 296 -9.56 -7.51 5.72
C LEU A 296 -10.20 -8.29 6.86
N ARG A 297 -11.24 -7.72 7.48
CA ARG A 297 -12.01 -8.40 8.54
C ARG A 297 -12.75 -9.62 8.00
N ALA A 298 -13.46 -9.48 6.87
CA ALA A 298 -14.21 -10.57 6.27
C ALA A 298 -13.31 -11.76 5.84
N GLN A 299 -12.10 -11.48 5.33
CA GLN A 299 -11.12 -12.53 4.99
C GLN A 299 -10.68 -13.31 6.23
N ASN A 300 -10.48 -12.63 7.37
CA ASN A 300 -10.05 -13.27 8.60
C ASN A 300 -11.17 -14.10 9.25
N ASP A 301 -12.43 -13.69 9.10
CA ASP A 301 -13.59 -14.47 9.58
C ASP A 301 -13.78 -15.78 8.77
N LEU A 302 -13.36 -15.79 7.50
CA LEU A 302 -13.40 -16.97 6.63
C LEU A 302 -12.18 -17.90 6.80
N ALA A 303 -11.11 -17.44 7.43
CA ALA A 303 -9.94 -18.27 7.66
C ALA A 303 -10.30 -19.40 8.64
N PRO A 304 -10.00 -20.68 8.33
CA PRO A 304 -10.27 -21.78 9.23
C PRO A 304 -9.52 -21.52 10.54
N ARG A 305 -10.27 -21.36 11.64
CA ARG A 305 -9.69 -21.26 12.98
C ARG A 305 -8.87 -22.53 13.19
N LYS A 306 -7.55 -22.44 13.14
CA LYS A 306 -6.68 -23.54 13.56
C LYS A 306 -7.07 -23.84 15.00
N GLY A 307 -7.71 -24.99 15.21
CA GLY A 307 -8.09 -25.46 16.53
C GLY A 307 -6.86 -25.54 17.45
N PRO A 308 -7.08 -25.46 18.78
CA PRO A 308 -5.99 -25.57 19.76
C PRO A 308 -5.20 -26.88 19.62
#